data_AF-A0A968K4N7-F1
#
_entry.id   AF-A0A968K4N7-F1
#
_cell.length_a   1.000
_cell.length_b   1.000
_cell.length_c   1.000
_cell.angle_alpha   90.00
_cell.angle_beta   90.00
_cell.angle_gamma   90.00
#
_symmetry.space_group_name_H-M   'P 1'
#
loop_
_entity.id
_entity.type
_entity.pdbx_description
1 polymer ?
#
loop_
_entity_poly.entity_id
_entity_poly.type
_entity_poly.pdbx_seq_one_letter_code
_entity_poly.pdbx_strand_id
1 'polypeptide(L)' 'FYLGSIGGPAARLAKDSIRKVEVLEYPELGMEAVWRIEVEDFPAFIVIDDKGNDFYAEVTTPVRLRS' A
#
# COMPACT_ATOMS: atom_id res chain seq x y z
N PHE A 1 0.83 2.39 -11.82
CA PHE A 1 1.74 2.43 -10.67
C PHE A 1 1.07 1.79 -9.47
N TYR A 2 1.68 0.76 -8.88
CA TYR A 2 1.25 0.19 -7.59
C TYR A 2 2.18 0.73 -6.50
N LEU A 3 1.60 1.33 -5.47
CA LEU A 3 2.34 1.94 -4.36
C LEU A 3 2.23 1.05 -3.12
N GLY A 4 3.37 0.47 -2.72
CA GLY A 4 3.47 -0.32 -1.50
C GLY A 4 3.76 0.59 -0.30
N SER A 5 2.86 0.58 0.69
CA SER A 5 3.15 1.16 2.02
C SER A 5 3.77 0.10 2.92
N ILE A 6 4.52 0.52 3.94
CA ILE A 6 5.17 -0.39 4.89
C ILE A 6 4.10 -1.04 5.78
N GLY A 7 3.94 -2.36 5.68
CA GLY A 7 3.08 -3.14 6.59
C GLY A 7 3.70 -3.28 7.98
N GLY A 8 2.96 -2.92 9.04
CA GLY A 8 3.42 -2.99 10.43
C GLY A 8 3.20 -1.69 11.22
N PRO A 9 3.84 -0.57 10.85
CA PRO A 9 3.70 0.71 11.55
C PRO A 9 2.40 1.47 11.18
N ALA A 10 1.32 0.76 10.87
CA ALA A 10 0.06 1.35 10.40
C ALA A 10 -0.51 2.38 11.39
N ALA A 11 -0.39 2.14 12.70
CA ALA A 11 -0.84 3.09 13.72
C ALA A 11 -0.02 4.40 13.74
N ARG A 12 1.27 4.35 13.42
CA ARG A 12 2.14 5.53 13.41
C ARG A 12 1.98 6.31 12.10
N LEU A 13 1.85 5.61 10.99
CA LEU A 13 1.45 6.19 9.70
C LEU A 13 0.08 6.87 9.80
N ALA A 14 -0.89 6.21 10.43
CA ALA A 14 -2.20 6.80 10.63
C ALA A 14 -2.16 8.06 11.49
N LYS A 15 -1.30 8.08 12.51
CA LYS A 15 -1.17 9.23 13.40
C LYS A 15 -0.45 10.42 12.74
N ASP A 16 0.64 10.14 12.03
CA ASP A 16 1.56 11.18 11.56
C ASP A 16 1.20 11.66 10.14
N SER A 17 0.66 10.77 9.29
CA SER A 17 0.43 11.01 7.86
C SER A 17 -1.03 11.10 7.44
N ILE A 18 -2.02 10.67 8.25
CA ILE A 18 -3.45 10.83 7.92
C ILE A 18 -3.98 12.12 8.56
N ARG A 19 -4.43 13.05 7.72
CA ARG A 19 -4.97 14.36 8.15
C ARG A 19 -6.48 14.35 8.29
N LYS A 20 -7.18 13.57 7.47
CA LYS A 20 -8.64 13.46 7.50
C LYS A 20 -9.09 12.10 7.02
N VAL A 21 -10.18 11.60 7.59
CA VAL A 21 -10.86 10.36 7.19
C VAL A 21 -12.35 10.65 7.12
N GLU A 22 -12.96 10.39 5.97
CA GLU A 22 -14.41 10.51 5.77
C GLU A 22 -14.94 9.29 5.02
N VAL A 23 -16.14 8.81 5.41
CA VAL A 23 -16.82 7.74 4.68
C VAL A 23 -17.39 8.35 3.40
N LEU A 24 -17.02 7.78 2.25
CA LEU A 24 -17.50 8.21 0.95
C LEU A 24 -18.76 7.43 0.56
N GLU A 25 -18.72 6.10 0.66
CA GLU A 25 -19.82 5.21 0.27
C GLU A 25 -19.90 3.95 1.17
N TYR A 26 -21.09 3.35 1.23
CA TYR A 26 -21.40 2.10 1.94
C TYR A 26 -21.06 2.10 3.44
N PRO A 27 -21.56 3.06 4.25
CA PRO A 27 -21.29 3.12 5.69
C PRO A 27 -21.71 1.85 6.46
N GLU A 28 -22.66 1.08 5.93
CA GLU A 28 -23.12 -0.18 6.51
C GLU A 28 -22.06 -1.29 6.53
N LEU A 29 -21.02 -1.21 5.68
CA LEU A 29 -19.92 -2.17 5.63
C LEU A 29 -18.89 -1.96 6.76
N GLY A 30 -19.10 -0.93 7.61
CA GLY A 30 -18.24 -0.66 8.75
C GLY A 30 -16.81 -0.35 8.32
N MET A 31 -15.84 -1.17 8.74
CA MET A 31 -14.42 -0.93 8.41
C MET A 31 -14.11 -1.10 6.91
N GLU A 32 -14.94 -1.85 6.17
CA GLU A 32 -14.77 -2.14 4.74
C GLU A 32 -15.45 -1.10 3.83
N ALA A 33 -16.06 -0.06 4.41
CA ALA A 33 -16.65 1.04 3.65
C ALA A 33 -15.61 1.73 2.74
N VAL A 34 -16.06 2.48 1.74
CA VAL A 34 -15.15 3.26 0.91
C VAL A 34 -14.78 4.52 1.68
N TRP A 35 -13.50 4.67 2.01
CA TRP A 35 -12.97 5.80 2.77
C TRP A 35 -12.25 6.77 1.85
N ARG A 36 -12.56 8.06 1.99
CA ARG A 36 -11.73 9.13 1.47
C ARG A 36 -10.80 9.60 2.59
N ILE A 37 -9.50 9.47 2.36
CA ILE A 37 -8.46 9.89 3.28
C ILE A 37 -7.64 11.02 2.66
N GLU A 38 -7.34 12.03 3.46
CA GLU A 38 -6.37 13.07 3.10
C GLU A 38 -5.07 12.75 3.83
N VAL A 39 -3.98 12.64 3.08
CA VAL A 39 -2.68 12.25 3.60
C VAL A 39 -1.63 13.31 3.28
N GLU A 40 -0.65 13.46 4.17
CA GLU A 40 0.52 14.32 4.00
C GLU A 40 1.78 13.52 4.35
N ASP A 41 2.85 13.69 3.56
CA ASP A 41 4.13 12.99 3.74
C ASP A 41 4.01 11.46 3.89
N PHE A 42 3.12 10.83 3.12
CA PHE A 42 2.88 9.39 3.20
C PHE A 42 4.00 8.62 2.49
N PRO A 43 4.86 7.86 3.21
CA PRO A 43 5.93 7.10 2.59
C PRO A 43 5.35 5.91 1.83
N ALA A 44 5.65 5.85 0.54
CA ALA A 44 5.29 4.74 -0.33
C ALA A 44 6.42 4.45 -1.31
N PHE A 45 6.54 3.18 -1.68
CA PHE A 45 7.46 2.72 -2.72
C PHE A 45 6.68 2.37 -3.98
N ILE A 46 7.23 2.70 -5.15
CA ILE A 46 6.68 2.20 -6.42
C ILE A 46 7.09 0.73 -6.53
N VAL A 47 6.10 -0.15 -6.44
CA VAL A 47 6.29 -1.60 -6.50
C VAL A 47 6.14 -2.10 -7.94
N ILE A 48 5.19 -1.55 -8.69
CA ILE A 48 4.99 -1.84 -10.11
C ILE A 48 4.89 -0.53 -10.88
N ASP A 49 5.71 -0.38 -11.91
CA ASP A 49 5.67 0.78 -12.79
C ASP A 49 4.84 0.53 -14.06
N ASP A 50 4.70 1.57 -14.88
CA ASP A 50 3.98 1.54 -16.16
C ASP A 50 4.78 0.92 -17.32
N LYS A 51 6.00 0.43 -17.05
CA LYS A 51 6.94 -0.10 -18.05
C LYS A 51 7.13 -1.62 -17.94
N GLY A 52 6.35 -2.27 -17.07
CA GLY A 52 6.42 -3.71 -16.84
C GLY A 52 7.48 -4.13 -15.82
N ASN A 53 8.04 -3.18 -15.06
CA ASN A 53 8.96 -3.50 -13.97
C ASN A 53 8.16 -3.80 -12.69
N ASP A 54 8.47 -4.94 -12.07
CA ASP A 54 7.89 -5.40 -10.81
C ASP A 54 9.02 -5.65 -9.81
N PHE A 55 9.02 -4.90 -8.70
CA PHE A 55 10.02 -4.97 -7.65
C PHE A 55 10.11 -6.37 -6.97
N TYR A 56 9.04 -7.17 -6.99
CA TYR A 56 9.02 -8.50 -6.37
C TYR A 56 9.35 -9.65 -7.32
N ALA A 57 9.51 -9.39 -8.62
CA ALA A 57 9.80 -10.43 -9.61
C ALA A 57 11.20 -11.04 -9.43
N GLU A 58 12.19 -10.27 -8.96
CA GLU A 58 13.56 -10.76 -8.79
C GLU A 58 13.75 -11.67 -7.56
N VAL A 59 12.94 -11.47 -6.50
CA VAL A 59 13.10 -12.19 -5.22
C VAL A 59 12.29 -13.48 -5.16
N THR A 60 11.27 -13.63 -6.02
CA THR A 60 10.39 -14.81 -6.07
C THR A 60 10.90 -15.92 -7.00
N THR A 61 12.03 -15.73 -7.68
CA THR A 61 12.62 -16.76 -8.54
C THR A 61 13.23 -17.89 -7.69
N PRO A 62 12.75 -19.14 -7.81
CA PRO A 62 13.35 -20.26 -7.08
C PRO A 62 14.80 -20.45 -7.51
N VAL A 63 15.72 -20.57 -6.54
CA VAL A 63 17.11 -20.95 -6.82
C VAL A 63 17.10 -22.33 -7.48
N ARG A 64 17.40 -22.37 -8.79
CA ARG A 64 17.57 -23.64 -9.50
C ARG A 64 18.89 -24.27 -9.03
N LEU A 65 18.81 -25.13 -8.02
CA LEU A 65 19.91 -26.01 -7.65
C LEU A 65 20.27 -26.85 -8.88
N ARG A 66 21.44 -26.59 -9.47
CA ARG A 66 21.99 -27.42 -10.54
C ARG A 66 22.53 -28.69 -9.88
N SER A 67 21.88 -29.82 -10.16
CA SER A 67 22.41 -31.18 -9.94
C SER A 67 23.58 -31.46 -10.86
#